data_AF-A0A520BB84-F1
#
_entry.id   AF-A0A520BB84-F1
#
_cell.length_a   1.000
_cell.length_b   1.000
_cell.length_c   1.000
_cell.angle_alpha   90.00
_cell.angle_beta   90.00
_cell.angle_gamma   90.00
#
_symmetry.space_group_name_H-M   'P 1'
#
loop_
_entity.id
_entity.type
_entity.pdbx_description
1 polymer ?
#
loop_
_entity_poly.entity_id
_entity_poly.type
_entity_poly.pdbx_seq_one_letter_code
_entity_poly.pdbx_strand_id
1 'polypeptide(L)'
;MQHRLVAVALQLAALCAGLLGSPASHAEEDRAAPRRYLNTVFAEHVRHGNLVFAENVNNLDGKVEKLTMRVFEPKGDTAGKRPLLVLTPGGGFVRTDDTWMDDFGEELARAGYVVAVHRYRLSS
;
A
#
# COMPACT_ATOMS: atom_id res chain seq x y z
N MET A 1 -35.57 -1.25 54.49
CA MET A 1 -34.22 -1.49 53.93
C MET A 1 -34.20 -2.59 52.86
N GLN A 2 -34.92 -3.70 53.07
CA GLN A 2 -34.95 -4.86 52.16
C GLN A 2 -35.56 -4.60 50.77
N HIS A 3 -36.60 -3.76 50.64
CA HIS A 3 -37.22 -3.47 49.33
C HIS A 3 -36.33 -2.67 48.36
N ARG A 4 -35.41 -1.84 48.88
CA ARG A 4 -34.45 -1.08 48.05
C ARG A 4 -33.35 -1.99 47.49
N LEU A 5 -32.97 -3.02 48.23
CA LEU A 5 -31.96 -4.01 47.82
C LEU A 5 -32.46 -4.91 46.68
N VAL A 6 -33.74 -5.32 46.73
CA VAL A 6 -34.37 -6.13 45.68
C VAL A 6 -34.57 -5.33 44.37
N ALA A 7 -34.93 -4.05 44.47
CA ALA A 7 -35.09 -3.18 43.31
C ALA A 7 -33.75 -2.93 42.59
N VAL A 8 -32.66 -2.72 43.33
CA VAL A 8 -31.31 -2.57 42.78
C VAL A 8 -30.82 -3.88 42.14
N ALA A 9 -31.13 -5.03 42.75
CA ALA A 9 -30.79 -6.33 42.18
C ALA A 9 -31.51 -6.61 40.85
N LEU A 10 -32.80 -6.25 40.72
CA LEU A 10 -33.54 -6.37 39.46
C LEU A 10 -33.02 -5.43 38.37
N GLN A 11 -32.62 -4.21 38.74
CA GLN A 11 -32.06 -3.23 37.79
C GLN A 11 -30.68 -3.65 37.29
N LEU A 12 -29.82 -4.25 38.13
CA LEU A 12 -28.55 -4.83 37.69
C LEU A 12 -28.75 -6.03 36.77
N ALA A 13 -29.72 -6.91 37.07
CA ALA A 13 -30.00 -8.08 36.24
C ALA A 13 -30.50 -7.69 34.83
N ALA A 14 -31.35 -6.66 34.73
CA ALA A 14 -31.82 -6.13 33.45
C ALA A 14 -30.71 -5.44 32.64
N LEU A 15 -29.77 -4.77 33.31
CA LEU A 15 -28.59 -4.14 32.67
C LEU A 15 -27.61 -5.20 32.11
N CYS A 16 -27.44 -6.32 32.81
CA CYS A 16 -26.65 -7.46 32.33
C CYS A 16 -27.29 -8.19 31.15
N ALA A 17 -28.63 -8.30 31.11
CA ALA A 17 -29.35 -8.92 30.00
C ALA A 17 -29.31 -8.05 28.72
N GLY A 18 -29.30 -6.71 28.85
CA GLY A 18 -29.16 -5.79 27.72
C GLY A 18 -27.77 -5.83 27.05
N LEU A 19 -26.73 -6.16 27.80
CA LEU A 19 -25.36 -6.31 27.27
C LEU A 19 -25.15 -7.61 26.48
N LEU A 20 -25.96 -8.65 26.73
CA LEU A 20 -25.90 -9.94 26.03
C LEU A 20 -26.61 -9.93 24.66
N GLY A 21 -27.47 -8.95 24.41
CA GLY A 21 -28.25 -8.81 23.18
C GLY A 21 -27.64 -7.84 22.15
N SER A 22 -26.42 -7.36 22.36
CA SER A 22 -25.71 -6.61 21.32
C SER A 22 -25.50 -7.57 20.14
N PRO A 23 -25.96 -7.25 18.90
CA PRO A 23 -25.49 -8.00 17.75
C PRO A 23 -23.97 -7.96 17.81
N ALA A 24 -23.39 -9.14 17.89
CA ALA A 24 -21.96 -9.33 18.02
C ALA A 24 -21.25 -8.37 17.08
N SER A 25 -20.31 -7.62 17.65
CA SER A 25 -19.26 -6.90 16.96
C SER A 25 -18.92 -7.59 15.63
N HIS A 26 -19.20 -6.95 14.50
CA HIS A 26 -18.61 -7.30 13.21
C HIS A 26 -17.13 -6.91 13.24
N ALA A 27 -16.32 -7.64 14.00
CA ALA A 27 -14.88 -7.41 14.10
C ALA A 27 -14.09 -8.72 13.94
N GLU A 28 -14.66 -9.71 13.26
CA GLU A 28 -13.87 -10.79 12.67
C GLU A 28 -13.64 -10.41 11.21
N GLU A 29 -12.58 -9.63 10.98
CA GLU A 29 -12.02 -9.48 9.64
C GLU A 29 -11.60 -10.88 9.20
N ASP A 30 -12.19 -11.40 8.11
CA ASP A 30 -11.84 -12.71 7.56
C ASP A 30 -10.37 -12.72 7.15
N ARG A 31 -9.52 -13.06 8.12
CA ARG A 31 -8.07 -13.01 8.02
C ARG A 31 -7.54 -14.08 7.07
N ALA A 32 -8.38 -15.03 6.67
CA ALA A 32 -8.04 -16.11 5.76
C ALA A 32 -8.14 -15.69 4.28
N ALA A 33 -8.98 -14.71 3.93
CA ALA A 33 -9.09 -14.24 2.56
C ALA A 33 -7.90 -13.34 2.15
N PRO A 34 -7.33 -13.52 0.94
CA PRO A 34 -6.33 -12.62 0.42
C PRO A 34 -6.87 -11.19 0.30
N ARG A 35 -6.13 -10.23 0.85
CA ARG A 35 -6.50 -8.81 0.83
C ARG A 35 -5.61 -8.05 -0.14
N ARG A 36 -6.24 -7.22 -0.97
CA ARG A 36 -5.54 -6.23 -1.79
C ARG A 36 -4.63 -5.38 -0.90
N TYR A 37 -3.45 -5.06 -1.42
CA TYR A 37 -2.37 -4.32 -0.75
C TYR A 37 -1.61 -5.06 0.35
N LEU A 38 -2.09 -6.25 0.75
CA LEU A 38 -1.40 -7.12 1.70
C LEU A 38 -0.90 -8.41 1.05
N ASN A 39 -1.65 -8.92 0.07
CA ASN A 39 -1.36 -10.15 -0.65
C ASN A 39 -1.35 -9.87 -2.15
N THR A 40 -0.62 -10.69 -2.91
CA THR A 40 -0.70 -10.68 -4.38
C THR A 40 -2.04 -11.26 -4.82
N VAL A 41 -2.95 -10.41 -5.27
CA VAL A 41 -4.32 -10.79 -5.68
C VAL A 41 -4.52 -10.71 -7.19
N PHE A 42 -3.61 -10.04 -7.91
CA PHE A 42 -3.57 -10.02 -9.37
C PHE A 42 -2.52 -11.03 -9.86
N ALA A 43 -2.90 -11.84 -10.85
CA ALA A 43 -2.02 -12.87 -11.42
C ALA A 43 -0.82 -12.28 -12.18
N GLU A 44 -1.04 -11.14 -12.84
CA GLU A 44 -0.07 -10.48 -13.70
C GLU A 44 0.05 -8.98 -13.37
N HIS A 45 1.15 -8.39 -13.81
CA HIS A 45 1.38 -6.96 -13.79
C HIS A 45 1.72 -6.46 -15.20
N VAL A 46 1.65 -5.15 -15.40
CA VAL A 46 2.13 -4.46 -16.60
C VAL A 46 3.30 -3.57 -16.19
N ARG A 47 4.38 -3.58 -16.98
CA ARG A 47 5.56 -2.73 -16.77
C ARG A 47 5.72 -1.75 -17.94
N HIS A 48 5.79 -0.47 -17.61
CA HIS A 48 6.10 0.62 -18.51
C HIS A 48 7.53 1.08 -18.26
N GLY A 49 8.38 1.05 -19.28
CA GLY A 49 9.80 1.40 -19.16
C GLY A 49 10.14 2.78 -19.70
N ASN A 50 11.24 3.35 -19.21
CA ASN A 50 11.91 4.53 -19.80
C ASN A 50 11.01 5.76 -19.98
N LEU A 51 10.03 5.95 -19.09
CA LEU A 51 9.13 7.10 -19.12
C LEU A 51 9.91 8.33 -18.64
N VAL A 52 10.10 9.32 -19.52
CA VAL A 52 10.73 10.59 -19.14
C VAL A 52 9.74 11.38 -18.29
N PHE A 53 10.16 11.77 -17.08
CA PHE A 53 9.32 12.55 -16.17
C PHE A 53 9.85 13.95 -15.88
N ALA A 54 11.14 14.18 -16.12
CA ALA A 54 11.78 15.47 -16.00
C ALA A 54 13.02 15.55 -16.89
N GLU A 55 13.43 16.77 -17.24
CA GLU A 55 14.70 17.05 -17.89
C GLU A 55 15.33 18.24 -17.17
N ASN A 56 16.64 18.19 -16.90
CA ASN A 56 17.36 19.29 -16.27
C ASN A 56 18.85 19.27 -16.64
N VAL A 57 19.54 20.38 -16.46
CA VAL A 57 20.99 20.44 -16.57
C VAL A 57 21.62 19.65 -15.41
N ASN A 58 22.53 18.73 -15.73
CA ASN A 58 23.35 18.02 -14.77
C ASN A 58 24.50 18.92 -14.33
N ASN A 59 24.64 19.13 -13.03
CA ASN A 59 25.65 20.03 -12.46
C ASN A 59 27.08 19.49 -12.56
N LEU A 60 27.26 18.20 -12.84
CA LEU A 60 28.57 17.56 -12.97
C LEU A 60 29.21 17.81 -14.33
N ASP A 61 28.44 17.71 -15.42
CA ASP A 61 28.94 17.81 -16.79
C ASP A 61 28.30 18.93 -17.63
N GLY A 62 27.33 19.65 -17.07
CA GLY A 62 26.65 20.77 -17.72
C GLY A 62 25.68 20.36 -18.84
N LYS A 63 25.42 19.07 -19.03
CA LYS A 63 24.53 18.59 -20.09
C LYS A 63 23.09 18.46 -19.62
N VAL A 64 22.15 18.57 -20.55
CA VAL A 64 20.74 18.25 -20.26
C VAL A 64 20.63 16.73 -20.08
N GLU A 65 20.19 16.32 -18.90
CA GLU A 65 19.91 14.94 -18.55
C GLU A 65 18.40 14.72 -18.45
N LYS A 66 17.94 13.63 -19.06
CA LYS A 66 16.56 13.16 -18.94
C LYS A 66 16.45 12.21 -17.76
N LEU A 67 15.55 12.52 -16.83
CA LEU A 67 15.21 11.63 -15.74
C LEU A 67 14.06 10.73 -16.16
N THR A 68 14.28 9.43 -16.03
CA THR A 68 13.32 8.40 -16.44
C THR A 68 12.80 7.63 -15.25
N MET A 69 11.61 7.07 -15.40
CA MET A 69 11.04 6.13 -14.45
C MET A 69 10.50 4.90 -15.17
N ARG A 70 10.32 3.85 -14.38
CA ARG A 70 9.54 2.67 -14.73
C ARG A 70 8.28 2.66 -13.88
N VAL A 71 7.16 2.25 -14.46
CA VAL A 71 5.89 2.14 -13.77
C VAL A 71 5.37 0.72 -13.86
N PHE A 72 4.95 0.17 -12.72
CA PHE A 72 4.33 -1.15 -12.60
C PHE A 72 2.90 -0.98 -12.12
N GLU A 73 1.97 -1.69 -12.74
CA GLU A 73 0.57 -1.67 -12.35
C GLU A 73 -0.08 -3.06 -12.47
N PRO A 74 -1.11 -3.38 -11.66
CA PRO A 74 -1.84 -4.63 -11.78
C PRO A 74 -2.51 -4.76 -13.15
N LYS A 75 -2.39 -5.93 -13.78
CA LYS A 75 -3.10 -6.22 -15.03
C LYS A 75 -4.56 -6.55 -14.73
N GLY A 76 -5.49 -5.88 -15.42
CA GLY A 76 -6.94 -6.16 -15.30
C GLY A 76 -7.63 -5.56 -14.08
N ASP A 77 -6.94 -4.68 -13.33
CA ASP A 77 -7.56 -3.96 -12.22
C ASP A 77 -8.52 -2.86 -12.70
N THR A 78 -9.71 -2.84 -12.11
CA THR A 78 -10.79 -1.91 -12.47
C THR A 78 -10.95 -0.76 -11.48
N ALA A 79 -10.15 -0.71 -10.42
CA ALA A 79 -10.24 0.37 -9.44
C ALA A 79 -9.81 1.73 -10.02
N GLY A 80 -10.71 2.71 -9.96
CA GLY A 80 -10.45 4.07 -10.47
C GLY A 80 -9.43 4.89 -9.65
N LYS A 81 -9.08 4.45 -8.43
CA LYS A 81 -8.03 5.06 -7.60
C LYS A 81 -7.20 3.98 -6.95
N ARG A 82 -5.87 4.13 -7.06
CA ARG A 82 -4.87 3.16 -6.61
C ARG A 82 -3.79 3.93 -5.85
N PRO A 83 -3.30 3.45 -4.70
CA PRO A 83 -2.14 4.04 -4.05
C PRO A 83 -0.92 3.93 -4.97
N LEU A 84 -0.18 5.03 -5.09
CA LEU A 84 1.08 5.09 -5.79
C LEU A 84 2.23 4.96 -4.79
N LEU A 85 3.14 4.03 -5.02
CA LEU A 85 4.41 3.93 -4.32
C LEU A 85 5.52 4.47 -5.21
N VAL A 86 6.22 5.51 -4.77
CA VAL A 86 7.38 6.06 -5.47
C VAL A 86 8.64 5.54 -4.79
N LEU A 87 9.43 4.75 -5.53
CA LEU A 87 10.61 4.09 -5.03
C LEU A 87 11.87 4.68 -5.67
N THR A 88 12.90 4.88 -4.85
CA THR A 88 14.24 5.33 -5.27
C THR A 88 15.22 4.18 -5.10
N PRO A 89 15.89 3.74 -6.19
CA PRO A 89 16.96 2.75 -6.12
C PRO A 89 18.09 3.15 -5.17
N GLY A 90 18.69 2.14 -4.54
CA GLY A 90 19.94 2.29 -3.79
C GLY A 90 21.13 2.56 -4.73
N GLY A 91 22.34 2.19 -4.31
CA GLY A 91 23.55 2.37 -5.13
C GLY A 91 24.41 3.57 -4.74
N GLY A 92 24.19 4.15 -3.56
CA GLY A 92 25.08 5.13 -2.93
C GLY A 92 25.27 6.42 -3.73
N PHE A 93 24.30 6.75 -4.59
CA PHE A 93 24.33 7.90 -5.50
C PHE A 93 25.36 7.84 -6.63
N VAL A 94 26.08 6.73 -6.78
CA VAL A 94 27.12 6.56 -7.82
C VAL A 94 26.71 5.56 -8.90
N ARG A 95 25.64 4.79 -8.67
CA ARG A 95 25.14 3.76 -9.60
C ARG A 95 23.62 3.67 -9.56
N THR A 96 23.01 3.56 -10.73
CA THR A 96 21.57 3.29 -10.92
C THR A 96 21.33 2.26 -12.02
N ASP A 97 22.38 1.57 -12.50
CA ASP A 97 22.29 0.60 -13.61
C ASP A 97 21.44 -0.62 -13.27
N ASP A 98 21.10 -0.80 -11.99
CA ASP A 98 20.37 -1.95 -11.52
C ASP A 98 18.83 -1.88 -11.75
N THR A 99 18.27 -3.07 -11.96
CA THR A 99 16.84 -3.30 -12.08
C THR A 99 16.30 -4.14 -10.93
N TRP A 100 17.07 -4.31 -9.84
CA TRP A 100 16.65 -5.18 -8.72
C TRP A 100 15.38 -4.69 -8.03
N MET A 101 15.08 -3.38 -8.12
CA MET A 101 13.81 -2.85 -7.62
C MET A 101 12.60 -3.22 -8.50
N ASP A 102 12.82 -3.83 -9.67
CA ASP A 102 11.72 -4.32 -10.50
C ASP A 102 10.97 -5.42 -9.73
N ASP A 103 11.65 -6.34 -9.05
CA ASP A 103 11.02 -7.39 -8.24
C ASP A 103 10.00 -6.82 -7.22
N PHE A 104 10.37 -5.73 -6.55
CA PHE A 104 9.48 -5.00 -5.65
C PHE A 104 8.30 -4.37 -6.40
N GLY A 105 8.58 -3.74 -7.54
CA GLY A 105 7.55 -3.17 -8.42
C GLY A 105 6.53 -4.21 -8.87
N GLU A 106 7.00 -5.39 -9.26
CA GLU A 106 6.17 -6.50 -9.71
C GLU A 106 5.28 -7.05 -8.59
N GLU A 107 5.85 -7.36 -7.43
CA GLU A 107 5.11 -7.91 -6.29
C GLU A 107 4.07 -6.93 -5.77
N LEU A 108 4.44 -5.67 -5.60
CA LEU A 108 3.54 -4.62 -5.14
C LEU A 108 2.45 -4.31 -6.19
N ALA A 109 2.79 -4.33 -7.48
CA ALA A 109 1.78 -4.22 -8.52
C ALA A 109 0.78 -5.38 -8.49
N ARG A 110 1.26 -6.62 -8.30
CA ARG A 110 0.37 -7.79 -8.12
C ARG A 110 -0.44 -7.74 -6.81
N ALA A 111 0.01 -7.00 -5.80
CA ALA A 111 -0.78 -6.69 -4.62
C ALA A 111 -1.83 -5.58 -4.86
N GLY A 112 -1.76 -4.87 -5.99
CA GLY A 112 -2.74 -3.87 -6.42
C GLY A 112 -2.27 -2.42 -6.34
N TYR A 113 -0.99 -2.17 -6.03
CA TYR A 113 -0.40 -0.84 -6.07
C TYR A 113 -0.08 -0.41 -7.51
N VAL A 114 0.03 0.90 -7.73
CA VAL A 114 0.85 1.41 -8.82
C VAL A 114 2.22 1.73 -8.23
N VAL A 115 3.31 1.33 -8.89
CA VAL A 115 4.67 1.56 -8.40
C VAL A 115 5.46 2.32 -9.44
N ALA A 116 6.07 3.44 -9.06
CA ALA A 116 6.99 4.20 -9.89
C ALA A 116 8.41 4.06 -9.33
N VAL A 117 9.31 3.43 -10.09
CA VAL A 117 10.74 3.35 -9.77
C VAL A 117 11.47 4.36 -10.64
N HIS A 118 11.96 5.44 -10.06
CA HIS A 118 12.62 6.52 -10.80
C HIS A 118 14.13 6.40 -10.77
N ARG A 119 14.76 6.88 -11.85
CA ARG A 119 16.19 7.18 -11.89
C ARG A 119 16.40 8.61 -11.44
N TYR A 120 17.48 8.80 -10.71
CA TYR A 120 17.93 10.09 -10.21
C TYR A 120 19.36 10.35 -10.72
N ARG A 121 19.79 11.61 -10.66
CA ARG A 121 21.12 12.03 -11.10
C ARG A 121 22.18 11.43 -10.18
N LEU A 122 23.24 10.89 -10.78
CA LEU A 122 24.37 10.34 -10.04
C LEU A 122 25.35 11.46 -9.63
N SER A 123 26.18 11.20 -8.63
CA SER A 123 27.20 12.12 -8.13
C SER A 123 28.57 12.00 -8.82
N SER A 124 28.74 11.04 -9.73
CA SER A 124 29.99 10.77 -10.47
C SER A 124 29.74 10.07 -11.79
#